data_AF-A0A150VJZ3-F1
#
_entry.id   AF-A0A150VJZ3-F1
#
_cell.length_a   1.000
_cell.length_b   1.000
_cell.length_c   1.000
_cell.angle_alpha   90.00
_cell.angle_beta   90.00
_cell.angle_gamma   90.00
#
_symmetry.space_group_name_H-M   'P 1'
#
loop_
_entity.id
_entity.type
_entity.pdbx_description
1 polymer ?
#
loop_
_entity_poly.entity_id
_entity_poly.type
_entity_poly.pdbx_seq_one_letter_code
_entity_poly.pdbx_strand_id
1 'polypeptide(L)'
;MIMMPLPATPAMAGGGIRLVAPPPQNGGMAPLSIDPRPLNADERAVLEHILSAEFVGAAQLRSQLDRTEVTAVWGPDSVSVDLQVREPCEHAALPTELVPVDAHVHNPSGAYVGEILVWTDRGATLAALEFAWVTDEMPTSLPAVVDGRLNWPSTTAVPALGTCGPASCEIAT
;
A
#
# COMPACT_ATOMS: atom_id res chain seq x y z
N MET A 1 25.75 -46.30 26.58
CA MET A 1 25.21 -45.54 25.44
C MET A 1 24.37 -44.42 26.03
N ILE A 2 24.94 -43.22 26.14
CA ILE A 2 24.33 -42.07 26.82
C ILE A 2 23.83 -41.14 25.72
N MET A 3 22.52 -40.95 25.65
CA MET A 3 21.86 -40.04 24.72
C MET A 3 21.90 -38.63 25.34
N MET A 4 22.66 -37.72 24.73
CA MET A 4 22.63 -36.30 25.07
C MET A 4 21.45 -35.62 24.37
N PRO A 5 20.68 -34.74 25.04
CA PRO A 5 19.67 -33.92 24.39
C PRO A 5 20.30 -32.76 23.61
N LEU A 6 19.78 -32.52 22.41
CA LEU A 6 20.08 -31.38 21.55
C LEU A 6 19.55 -30.08 22.20
N PRO A 7 20.27 -28.94 22.17
CA PRO A 7 19.75 -27.68 22.69
C PRO A 7 18.63 -27.15 21.79
N ALA A 8 17.49 -26.85 22.41
CA ALA A 8 16.37 -26.15 21.78
C ALA A 8 16.80 -24.72 21.40
N THR A 9 16.64 -24.38 20.13
CA THR A 9 16.80 -23.03 19.61
C THR A 9 15.71 -22.12 20.21
N PRO A 10 16.02 -20.91 20.70
CA PRO A 10 15.00 -20.01 21.21
C PRO A 10 14.09 -19.56 20.06
N ALA A 11 12.79 -19.84 20.22
CA ALA A 11 11.75 -19.22 19.43
C ALA A 11 11.79 -17.70 19.66
N MET A 12 12.07 -16.94 18.61
CA MET A 12 11.94 -15.49 18.61
C MET A 12 10.46 -15.15 18.77
N ALA A 13 10.11 -14.77 19.99
CA ALA A 13 8.81 -14.25 20.36
C ALA A 13 8.62 -12.83 19.81
N GLY A 14 7.43 -12.58 19.27
CA GLY A 14 6.67 -11.39 19.62
C GLY A 14 7.00 -10.10 18.87
N GLY A 15 6.68 -10.05 17.57
CA GLY A 15 6.24 -8.82 16.92
C GLY A 15 4.78 -9.01 16.51
N GLY A 16 3.86 -8.84 17.47
CA GLY A 16 2.43 -8.97 17.20
C GLY A 16 2.01 -7.87 16.23
N ILE A 17 1.95 -8.20 14.94
CA ILE A 17 1.30 -7.38 13.94
C ILE A 17 -0.16 -7.29 14.42
N ARG A 18 -0.61 -6.09 14.82
CA ARG A 18 -2.05 -5.87 15.00
C ARG A 18 -2.64 -6.20 13.64
N LEU A 19 -3.43 -7.27 13.59
CA LEU A 19 -4.39 -7.50 12.52
C LEU A 19 -5.15 -6.17 12.38
N VAL A 20 -4.81 -5.37 11.38
CA VAL A 20 -5.63 -4.23 10.99
C VAL A 20 -6.96 -4.86 10.65
N ALA A 21 -7.99 -4.52 11.41
CA ALA A 21 -9.33 -4.99 11.11
C ALA A 21 -9.68 -4.52 9.68
N PRO A 22 -10.52 -5.24 8.92
CA PRO A 22 -11.16 -4.65 7.74
C PRO A 22 -11.74 -3.29 8.14
N PRO A 23 -11.74 -2.29 7.24
CA PRO A 23 -11.97 -0.90 7.58
C PRO A 23 -13.17 -0.76 8.53
N PRO A 24 -12.98 -0.24 9.75
CA PRO A 24 -14.07 -0.09 10.70
C PRO A 24 -15.08 0.89 10.11
N GLN A 25 -16.31 0.43 9.88
CA GLN A 25 -17.40 1.27 9.38
C GLN A 25 -17.90 2.31 10.40
N ASN A 26 -17.18 2.59 11.50
CA ASN A 26 -17.57 3.59 12.49
C ASN A 26 -16.38 4.16 13.27
N GLY A 27 -16.13 5.46 13.07
CA GLY A 27 -15.34 6.30 13.99
C GLY A 27 -14.07 6.90 13.42
N GLY A 28 -14.15 7.61 12.29
CA GLY A 28 -13.00 8.37 11.78
C GLY A 28 -13.29 9.21 10.54
N MET A 29 -13.68 8.61 9.43
CA MET A 29 -14.24 9.27 8.24
C MET A 29 -14.78 8.13 7.37
N ALA A 30 -16.02 8.23 6.89
CA ALA A 30 -16.51 7.25 5.91
C ALA A 30 -15.70 7.43 4.61
N PRO A 31 -15.40 6.34 3.87
CA PRO A 31 -14.82 6.44 2.54
C PRO A 31 -15.60 7.46 1.70
N LEU A 32 -14.87 8.33 1.01
CA LEU A 32 -15.43 9.29 0.08
C LEU A 32 -15.73 8.55 -1.22
N SER A 33 -17.01 8.23 -1.44
CA SER A 33 -17.45 7.65 -2.72
C SER A 33 -17.11 8.59 -3.87
N ILE A 34 -16.63 8.03 -4.96
CA ILE A 34 -16.31 8.74 -6.20
C ILE A 34 -17.11 8.14 -7.36
N ASP A 35 -17.10 8.82 -8.51
CA ASP A 35 -17.52 8.17 -9.77
C ASP A 35 -16.52 7.05 -10.09
N PRO A 36 -16.98 5.80 -10.29
CA PRO A 36 -16.08 4.67 -10.54
C PRO A 36 -15.12 4.95 -11.69
N ARG A 37 -13.84 4.76 -11.44
CA ARG A 37 -12.79 4.95 -12.44
C ARG A 37 -11.89 3.71 -12.54
N PRO A 38 -11.25 3.47 -13.69
CA PRO A 38 -10.23 2.44 -13.75
C PRO A 38 -9.07 2.72 -12.79
N LEU A 39 -8.31 1.67 -12.48
CA LEU A 39 -7.00 1.80 -11.83
C LEU A 39 -6.12 2.78 -12.62
N ASN A 40 -5.46 3.69 -11.91
CA ASN A 40 -4.40 4.50 -12.50
C ASN A 40 -3.10 3.66 -12.65
N ALA A 41 -2.08 4.26 -13.25
CA ALA A 41 -0.82 3.56 -13.52
C ALA A 41 -0.11 3.07 -12.24
N ASP A 42 -0.10 3.88 -11.18
CA ASP A 42 0.59 3.56 -9.92
C ASP A 42 -0.15 2.47 -9.13
N GLU A 43 -1.49 2.60 -9.00
CA GLU A 43 -2.36 1.59 -8.38
C GLU A 43 -2.20 0.24 -9.07
N ARG A 44 -2.22 0.25 -10.41
CA ARG A 44 -2.04 -0.96 -11.21
C ARG A 44 -0.64 -1.55 -11.01
N ALA A 45 0.41 -0.74 -11.07
CA ALA A 45 1.79 -1.21 -10.92
C ALA A 45 2.01 -1.87 -9.54
N VAL A 46 1.49 -1.25 -8.48
CA VAL A 46 1.56 -1.80 -7.12
C VAL A 46 0.80 -3.13 -7.00
N LEU A 47 -0.42 -3.19 -7.52
CA LEU A 47 -1.21 -4.44 -7.52
C LEU A 47 -0.53 -5.54 -8.34
N GLU A 48 -0.04 -5.24 -9.54
CA GLU A 48 0.69 -6.20 -10.38
C GLU A 48 1.94 -6.72 -9.66
N HIS A 49 2.67 -5.84 -8.97
CA HIS A 49 3.85 -6.22 -8.20
C HIS A 49 3.49 -7.16 -7.04
N ILE A 50 2.51 -6.82 -6.21
CA ILE A 50 2.10 -7.65 -5.06
C ILE A 50 1.56 -9.00 -5.54
N LEU A 51 0.72 -9.00 -6.57
CA LEU A 51 0.10 -10.21 -7.12
C LEU A 51 1.04 -11.04 -8.00
N SER A 52 2.27 -10.57 -8.26
CA SER A 52 3.33 -11.34 -8.91
C SER A 52 3.93 -12.41 -7.99
N ALA A 53 3.74 -12.28 -6.67
CA ALA A 53 4.09 -13.32 -5.71
C ALA A 53 3.18 -14.55 -5.90
N GLU A 54 3.73 -15.74 -5.70
CA GLU A 54 2.99 -16.99 -5.87
C GLU A 54 2.27 -17.38 -4.56
N PHE A 55 0.94 -17.43 -4.62
CA PHE A 55 0.07 -17.90 -3.56
C PHE A 55 -1.25 -18.44 -4.14
N VAL A 56 -2.03 -19.16 -3.33
CA VAL A 56 -3.32 -19.72 -3.76
C VAL A 56 -4.28 -18.58 -4.15
N GLY A 57 -4.72 -18.56 -5.41
CA GLY A 57 -5.62 -17.54 -5.92
C GLY A 57 -4.93 -16.35 -6.62
N ALA A 58 -3.59 -16.29 -6.63
CA ALA A 58 -2.85 -15.18 -7.24
C ALA A 58 -3.16 -15.00 -8.73
N ALA A 59 -3.25 -16.09 -9.50
CA ALA A 59 -3.57 -16.03 -10.92
C ALA A 59 -4.98 -15.47 -11.19
N GLN A 60 -5.95 -15.85 -10.37
CA GLN A 60 -7.32 -15.36 -10.43
C GLN A 60 -7.39 -13.87 -10.06
N LEU A 61 -6.73 -13.45 -8.99
CA LEU A 61 -6.66 -12.02 -8.65
C LEU A 61 -5.96 -11.19 -9.75
N ARG A 62 -4.89 -11.71 -10.36
CA ARG A 62 -4.23 -11.04 -11.50
C ARG A 62 -5.16 -10.89 -12.70
N SER A 63 -6.01 -11.86 -12.98
CA SER A 63 -6.95 -11.79 -14.12
C SER A 63 -8.07 -10.75 -13.91
N GLN A 64 -8.28 -10.28 -12.67
CA GLN A 64 -9.29 -9.27 -12.34
C GLN A 64 -8.84 -7.83 -12.61
N LEU A 65 -7.54 -7.55 -12.78
CA LEU A 65 -6.99 -6.18 -12.82
C LEU A 65 -7.62 -5.30 -13.91
N ASP A 66 -7.87 -5.85 -15.10
CA ASP A 66 -8.49 -5.10 -16.21
C ASP A 66 -9.97 -4.77 -15.98
N ARG A 67 -10.60 -5.41 -15.00
CA ARG A 67 -12.01 -5.21 -14.62
C ARG A 67 -12.18 -4.50 -13.29
N THR A 68 -11.07 -4.11 -12.67
CA THR A 68 -11.06 -3.46 -11.35
C THR A 68 -11.25 -1.96 -11.49
N GLU A 69 -12.14 -1.41 -10.68
CA GLU A 69 -12.47 0.01 -10.61
C GLU A 69 -12.28 0.51 -9.18
N VAL A 70 -11.81 1.73 -9.05
CA VAL A 70 -11.77 2.48 -7.79
C VAL A 70 -13.13 3.13 -7.60
N THR A 71 -13.79 2.85 -6.48
CA THR A 71 -15.15 3.33 -6.17
C THR A 71 -15.19 4.31 -4.99
N ALA A 72 -14.17 4.31 -4.14
CA ALA A 72 -14.01 5.30 -3.09
C ALA A 72 -12.54 5.53 -2.73
N VAL A 73 -12.26 6.67 -2.10
CA VAL A 73 -10.98 6.99 -1.44
C VAL A 73 -11.20 7.10 0.06
N TRP A 74 -10.24 6.66 0.88
CA TRP A 74 -10.46 6.56 2.33
C TRP A 74 -10.42 7.92 3.08
N GLY A 75 -10.06 8.99 2.37
CA GLY A 75 -10.11 10.35 2.87
C GLY A 75 -9.62 11.35 1.81
N PRO A 76 -9.73 12.66 2.06
CA PRO A 76 -9.11 13.68 1.22
C PRO A 76 -7.60 13.41 1.13
N ASP A 77 -7.07 13.40 -0.10
CA ASP A 77 -5.65 13.16 -0.40
C ASP A 77 -5.11 11.78 0.02
N SER A 78 -5.97 10.86 0.48
CA SER A 78 -5.58 9.49 0.78
C SER A 78 -5.32 8.72 -0.51
N VAL A 79 -4.27 7.90 -0.47
CA VAL A 79 -3.94 6.96 -1.54
C VAL A 79 -4.53 5.57 -1.34
N SER A 80 -5.19 5.34 -0.19
CA SER A 80 -5.94 4.12 0.07
C SER A 80 -7.33 4.21 -0.57
N VAL A 81 -7.73 3.13 -1.24
CA VAL A 81 -8.92 3.10 -2.09
C VAL A 81 -9.74 1.84 -1.91
N ASP A 82 -11.05 1.99 -2.04
CA ASP A 82 -11.97 0.87 -2.22
C ASP A 82 -12.02 0.48 -3.69
N LEU A 83 -12.00 -0.82 -3.94
CA LEU A 83 -12.00 -1.43 -5.26
C LEU A 83 -13.29 -2.24 -5.46
N GLN A 84 -13.73 -2.30 -6.71
CA GLN A 84 -14.78 -3.20 -7.14
C GLN A 84 -14.36 -3.88 -8.45
N VAL A 85 -14.52 -5.20 -8.52
CA VAL A 85 -14.30 -5.96 -9.75
C VAL A 85 -15.62 -6.13 -10.48
N ARG A 86 -15.65 -5.73 -11.76
CA ARG A 86 -16.83 -5.92 -12.61
C ARG A 86 -16.97 -7.37 -13.05
N GLU A 87 -18.15 -7.94 -12.82
CA GLU A 87 -18.51 -9.27 -13.33
C GLU A 87 -18.69 -9.28 -14.86
N PRO A 88 -18.56 -10.45 -15.53
CA PRO A 88 -18.06 -11.73 -14.99
C PRO A 88 -16.54 -11.71 -14.75
N CYS A 89 -16.07 -12.37 -13.68
CA CYS A 89 -14.64 -12.60 -13.41
C CYS A 89 -14.36 -13.98 -12.79
N GLU A 90 -13.10 -14.39 -12.77
CA GLU A 90 -12.68 -15.57 -12.00
C GLU A 90 -12.50 -15.19 -10.53
N HIS A 91 -13.16 -15.92 -9.64
CA HIS A 91 -13.01 -15.71 -8.20
C HIS A 91 -11.82 -16.49 -7.66
N ALA A 92 -11.01 -15.84 -6.82
CA ALA A 92 -10.06 -16.53 -5.97
C ALA A 92 -10.81 -17.30 -4.86
N ALA A 93 -10.07 -18.15 -4.15
CA ALA A 93 -10.58 -18.89 -2.99
C ALA A 93 -9.57 -18.76 -1.84
N LEU A 94 -9.24 -17.51 -1.49
CA LEU A 94 -8.34 -17.24 -0.39
C LEU A 94 -9.03 -17.59 0.94
N PRO A 95 -8.28 -18.13 1.92
CA PRO A 95 -8.82 -18.46 3.25
C PRO A 95 -9.10 -17.22 4.10
N THR A 96 -8.51 -16.08 3.73
CA THR A 96 -8.59 -14.79 4.42
C THR A 96 -8.89 -13.68 3.42
N GLU A 97 -9.45 -12.56 3.92
CA GLU A 97 -9.71 -11.38 3.09
C GLU A 97 -8.44 -10.61 2.74
N LEU A 98 -7.38 -10.72 3.55
CA LEU A 98 -6.09 -10.12 3.27
C LEU A 98 -5.25 -11.03 2.35
N VAL A 99 -4.68 -10.44 1.29
CA VAL A 99 -3.70 -11.12 0.42
C VAL A 99 -2.43 -11.41 1.23
N PRO A 100 -1.92 -12.66 1.24
CA PRO A 100 -0.83 -13.08 2.12
C PRO A 100 0.56 -12.71 1.56
N VAL A 101 0.79 -11.41 1.33
CA VAL A 101 2.07 -10.88 0.83
C VAL A 101 2.53 -9.72 1.71
N ASP A 102 3.73 -9.85 2.29
CA ASP A 102 4.35 -8.81 3.11
C ASP A 102 4.96 -7.71 2.21
N ALA A 103 4.17 -6.72 1.83
CA ALA A 103 4.56 -5.67 0.89
C ALA A 103 5.11 -4.42 1.62
N HIS A 104 6.27 -4.56 2.24
CA HIS A 104 6.92 -3.49 3.00
C HIS A 104 7.43 -2.35 2.11
N VAL A 105 7.15 -1.12 2.53
CA VAL A 105 7.60 0.12 1.90
C VAL A 105 8.74 0.72 2.70
N HIS A 106 9.85 0.98 2.01
CA HIS A 106 11.02 1.64 2.59
C HIS A 106 11.34 2.94 1.87
N ASN A 107 11.89 3.90 2.59
CA ASN A 107 12.45 5.10 1.99
C ASN A 107 13.87 4.83 1.44
N PRO A 108 14.50 5.79 0.73
CA PRO A 108 15.82 5.58 0.13
C PRO A 108 16.96 5.44 1.14
N SER A 109 16.77 5.84 2.41
CA SER A 109 17.71 5.51 3.49
C SER A 109 17.56 4.08 4.03
N GLY A 110 16.57 3.32 3.55
CA GLY A 110 16.24 1.99 4.01
C GLY A 110 15.36 1.96 5.28
N ALA A 111 14.84 3.12 5.71
CA ALA A 111 13.93 3.18 6.85
C ALA A 111 12.53 2.70 6.46
N TYR A 112 11.88 1.96 7.35
CA TYR A 112 10.52 1.47 7.18
C TYR A 112 9.53 2.64 7.21
N VAL A 113 8.69 2.75 6.18
CA VAL A 113 7.64 3.77 6.04
C VAL A 113 6.28 3.19 6.37
N GLY A 114 6.07 1.92 6.05
CA GLY A 114 4.80 1.23 6.18
C GLY A 114 4.72 0.03 5.26
N GLU A 115 3.50 -0.39 4.95
CA GLU A 115 3.20 -1.54 4.10
C GLU A 115 2.01 -1.25 3.19
N ILE A 116 1.97 -1.95 2.06
CA ILE A 116 0.81 -1.98 1.19
C ILE A 116 0.01 -3.25 1.49
N LEU A 117 -1.28 -3.09 1.78
CA LEU A 117 -2.20 -4.18 2.00
C LEU A 117 -3.18 -4.27 0.83
N VAL A 118 -3.45 -5.49 0.38
CA VAL A 118 -4.47 -5.77 -0.64
C VAL A 118 -5.57 -6.60 -0.01
N TRP A 119 -6.78 -6.07 -0.03
CA TRP A 119 -7.96 -6.70 0.53
C TRP A 119 -8.81 -7.31 -0.57
N THR A 120 -9.51 -8.37 -0.20
CA THR A 120 -10.45 -9.08 -1.06
C THR A 120 -11.81 -9.19 -0.41
N ASP A 121 -12.88 -9.16 -1.20
CA ASP A 121 -14.22 -9.43 -0.72
C ASP A 121 -14.33 -10.94 -0.48
N ARG A 122 -14.33 -11.33 0.80
CA ARG A 122 -14.47 -12.72 1.25
C ARG A 122 -13.48 -13.70 0.59
N GLY A 123 -12.28 -13.23 0.25
CA GLY A 123 -11.26 -14.05 -0.40
C GLY A 123 -11.44 -14.27 -1.91
N ALA A 124 -12.41 -13.60 -2.55
CA ALA A 124 -12.82 -13.87 -3.93
C ALA A 124 -12.34 -12.82 -4.95
N THR A 125 -12.63 -11.54 -4.72
CA THR A 125 -12.32 -10.45 -5.66
C THR A 125 -11.58 -9.31 -4.98
N LEU A 126 -10.74 -8.58 -5.72
CA LEU A 126 -10.09 -7.35 -5.20
C LEU A 126 -11.13 -6.38 -4.64
N ALA A 127 -10.90 -5.89 -3.41
CA ALA A 127 -11.85 -5.05 -2.67
C ALA A 127 -11.24 -3.77 -2.10
N ALA A 128 -9.94 -3.73 -1.81
CA ALA A 128 -9.27 -2.48 -1.46
C ALA A 128 -7.76 -2.57 -1.69
N LEU A 129 -7.14 -1.40 -1.91
CA LEU A 129 -5.69 -1.18 -1.85
C LEU A 129 -5.44 -0.17 -0.74
N GLU A 130 -4.69 -0.56 0.28
CA GLU A 130 -4.42 0.26 1.45
C GLU A 130 -2.92 0.51 1.57
N PHE A 131 -2.54 1.74 1.89
CA PHE A 131 -1.23 2.03 2.45
C PHE A 131 -1.38 2.19 3.96
N ALA A 132 -0.86 1.24 4.73
CA ALA A 132 -0.72 1.35 6.18
C ALA A 132 0.66 1.92 6.54
N TRP A 133 0.72 3.22 6.86
CA TRP A 133 1.98 3.91 7.16
C TRP A 133 2.22 4.08 8.66
N VAL A 134 3.48 4.29 9.04
CA VAL A 134 3.89 4.55 10.43
C VAL A 134 4.55 5.93 10.62
N THR A 135 4.67 6.71 9.54
CA THR A 135 5.21 8.08 9.57
C THR A 135 4.20 9.08 10.15
N ASP A 136 4.70 10.23 10.60
CA ASP A 136 3.84 11.30 11.13
C ASP A 136 2.95 11.95 10.05
N GLU A 137 3.46 12.04 8.82
CA GLU A 137 2.72 12.57 7.68
C GLU A 137 2.10 11.44 6.87
N MET A 138 0.85 11.63 6.46
CA MET A 138 0.14 10.71 5.56
C MET A 138 0.79 10.72 4.17
N PRO A 139 1.07 9.54 3.60
CA PRO A 139 1.46 9.40 2.19
C PRO A 139 0.43 10.02 1.24
N THR A 140 0.90 10.87 0.32
CA THR A 140 0.07 11.50 -0.73
C THR A 140 0.28 10.87 -2.12
N SER A 141 1.12 9.84 -2.21
CA SER A 141 1.34 9.04 -3.41
C SER A 141 1.50 7.56 -3.02
N LEU A 142 1.36 6.64 -3.98
CA LEU A 142 1.75 5.24 -3.78
C LEU A 142 3.26 5.08 -3.97
N PRO A 143 3.90 4.09 -3.34
CA PRO A 143 5.31 3.80 -3.58
C PRO A 143 5.54 3.34 -5.02
N ALA A 144 6.68 3.73 -5.59
CA ALA A 144 7.08 3.27 -6.91
C ALA A 144 7.62 1.83 -6.84
N VAL A 145 7.28 1.01 -7.84
CA VAL A 145 7.89 -0.32 -8.01
C VAL A 145 9.21 -0.15 -8.76
N VAL A 146 10.34 -0.32 -8.07
CA VAL A 146 11.68 -0.21 -8.65
C VAL A 146 12.50 -1.44 -8.25
N ASP A 147 13.10 -2.11 -9.22
CA ASP A 147 13.89 -3.34 -9.03
C ASP A 147 13.17 -4.41 -8.20
N GLY A 148 11.85 -4.54 -8.40
CA GLY A 148 11.01 -5.49 -7.68
C GLY A 148 10.81 -5.14 -6.20
N ARG A 149 10.91 -3.86 -5.83
CA ARG A 149 10.68 -3.37 -4.47
C ARG A 149 9.76 -2.15 -4.49
N LEU A 150 8.95 -2.03 -3.43
CA LEU A 150 8.15 -0.83 -3.19
C LEU A 150 9.01 0.22 -2.48
N ASN A 151 9.38 1.26 -3.23
CA ASN A 151 10.22 2.34 -2.74
C ASN A 151 9.38 3.62 -2.59
N TRP A 152 9.42 4.20 -1.39
CA TRP A 152 8.88 5.52 -1.15
C TRP A 152 9.76 6.57 -1.86
N PRO A 153 9.20 7.51 -2.66
CA PRO A 153 10.00 8.54 -3.28
C PRO A 153 10.73 9.37 -2.20
N SER A 154 11.98 9.74 -2.47
CA SER A 154 12.58 10.86 -1.73
C SER A 154 11.66 12.05 -1.92
N THR A 155 11.11 12.60 -0.82
CA THR A 155 10.51 13.93 -0.85
C THR A 155 11.52 14.85 -1.50
N THR A 156 11.30 15.26 -2.74
CA THR A 156 11.96 16.46 -3.23
C THR A 156 11.25 17.55 -2.45
N ALA A 157 11.89 18.01 -1.38
CA ALA A 157 11.43 19.17 -0.64
C ALA A 157 11.06 20.22 -1.69
N VAL A 158 9.79 20.63 -1.70
CA VAL A 158 9.39 21.84 -2.43
C VAL A 158 10.38 22.91 -1.97
N PRO A 159 11.19 23.53 -2.84
CA PRO A 159 12.07 24.59 -2.39
C PRO A 159 11.16 25.63 -1.75
N ALA A 160 11.33 25.84 -0.44
CA ALA A 160 10.62 26.88 0.26
C ALA A 160 10.88 28.19 -0.50
N LEU A 161 9.86 28.71 -1.16
CA LEU A 161 9.85 30.05 -1.70
C LEU A 161 10.12 30.99 -0.52
N GLY A 162 11.32 31.57 -0.46
CA GLY A 162 11.57 32.67 0.47
C GLY A 162 12.96 32.74 1.05
N THR A 163 13.93 33.20 0.26
CA THR A 163 14.80 34.27 0.76
C THR A 163 14.61 35.49 -0.14
N CYS A 164 13.76 36.40 0.33
CA CYS A 164 13.75 37.78 -0.12
C CYS A 164 15.13 38.36 0.19
N GLY A 165 16.00 38.47 -0.81
CA GLY A 165 17.22 39.25 -0.69
C GLY A 165 16.86 40.74 -0.66
N PRO A 166 17.37 41.54 0.29
CA PRO A 166 17.08 42.95 0.28
C PRO A 166 17.76 43.62 -0.93
N ALA A 167 16.92 44.32 -1.67
CA ALA A 167 17.16 45.25 -2.77
C ALA A 167 18.52 46.00 -2.75
N SER A 168 19.08 46.25 -3.94
CA SER A 168 18.83 47.53 -4.64
C SER A 168 19.58 47.60 -5.96
N CYS A 169 18.85 48.04 -6.99
CA CYS A 169 19.40 48.52 -8.25
C CYS A 169 20.17 49.83 -8.03
N GLU A 170 21.33 49.91 -8.68
CA GLU A 170 21.85 51.04 -9.45
C GLU A 170 21.15 52.42 -9.33
N ILE A 171 21.90 53.44 -8.90
CA ILE A 171 21.67 54.84 -9.31
C ILE A 171 23.00 55.42 -9.76
N ALA A 172 22.99 55.91 -11.00
CA ALA A 172 24.05 56.65 -11.67
C ALA A 172 24.27 58.06 -11.06
N THR A 173 25.52 58.53 -11.11
CA THR A 173 25.94 59.87 -11.59
C THR A 173 27.43 59.82 -11.87
#